data_AF-A0AA35CKT8-F1
#
_entry.id   AF-A0AA35CKT8-F1
#
_cell.length_a   1.000
_cell.length_b   1.000
_cell.length_c   1.000
_cell.angle_alpha   90.00
_cell.angle_beta   90.00
_cell.angle_gamma   90.00
#
_symmetry.space_group_name_H-M   'P 1'
#
loop_
_entity.id
_entity.type
_entity.pdbx_description
1 polymer ?
#
loop_
_entity_poly.entity_id
_entity_poly.type
_entity_poly.pdbx_seq_one_letter_code
_entity_poly.pdbx_strand_id
1 'polypeptide(L)'
;MSEAATLHRGDVKGGVTRLTFGLKGMTCASCANRIQSGLRKVPGVQEAVVNFATEKATVTFDPAQAGPEAFRRVVEDLGYGVVDGSVKLSLVGMTCQACAQRIERKLNQLPGVLEATVNFAAETALVRYLPGAVGVADMKKAVKDLGYEAFAKDEEGAADAEKEAREREMKRQWRLSG
;
A
#
# COMPACT_ATOMS: atom_id res chain seq x y z
N MET A 1 6.06 31.64 29.72
CA MET A 1 6.43 30.40 30.46
C MET A 1 5.11 29.69 30.72
N SER A 2 4.60 28.96 29.72
CA SER A 2 4.80 27.50 29.52
C SER A 2 3.84 26.69 30.38
N GLU A 3 2.61 26.49 29.90
CA GLU A 3 1.74 25.42 30.35
C GLU A 3 1.60 24.42 29.20
N ALA A 4 2.38 23.35 29.31
CA ALA A 4 2.36 22.23 28.39
C ALA A 4 1.09 21.41 28.64
N ALA A 5 0.16 21.45 27.69
CA ALA A 5 -1.01 20.59 27.65
C ALA A 5 -0.55 19.12 27.60
N THR A 6 -0.73 18.42 28.72
CA THR A 6 -0.43 16.99 28.85
C THR A 6 -1.62 16.21 28.29
N LEU A 7 -1.65 15.99 26.98
CA LEU A 7 -2.61 15.08 26.37
C LEU A 7 -2.28 13.64 26.81
N HIS A 8 -3.24 13.06 27.51
CA HIS A 8 -3.24 11.67 27.96
C HIS A 8 -3.04 10.73 26.78
N ARG A 9 -1.94 9.98 26.79
CA ARG A 9 -1.76 8.79 25.94
C ARG A 9 -2.64 7.69 26.53
N GLY A 10 -3.87 7.58 26.01
CA GLY A 10 -4.72 6.42 26.22
C GLY A 10 -4.22 5.25 25.38
N ASP A 11 -3.91 4.15 26.05
CA ASP A 11 -3.66 2.82 25.50
C ASP A 11 -4.72 2.40 24.46
N VAL A 12 -4.35 2.41 23.17
CA VAL A 12 -5.12 1.75 22.12
C VAL A 12 -4.50 0.38 21.86
N LYS A 13 -5.16 -0.68 22.36
CA LYS A 13 -4.95 -2.05 21.90
C LYS A 13 -5.57 -2.20 20.50
N GLY A 14 -4.86 -1.69 19.50
CA GLY A 14 -5.18 -1.79 18.08
C GLY A 14 -3.97 -1.30 17.29
N GLY A 15 -3.27 -2.20 16.61
CA GLY A 15 -2.00 -1.89 15.96
C GLY A 15 -2.18 -0.85 14.86
N VAL A 16 -1.63 0.34 15.07
CA VAL A 16 -1.73 1.44 14.09
C VAL A 16 -0.86 1.11 12.87
N THR A 17 -1.41 1.27 11.68
CA THR A 17 -0.73 1.02 10.40
C THR A 17 -0.44 2.33 9.69
N ARG A 18 0.75 2.45 9.11
CA ARG A 18 1.15 3.58 8.26
C ARG A 18 1.21 3.14 6.81
N LEU A 19 0.51 3.84 5.93
CA LEU A 19 0.41 3.56 4.51
C LEU A 19 0.82 4.79 3.69
N THR A 20 1.66 4.60 2.68
CA THR A 20 2.06 5.67 1.75
C THR A 20 1.66 5.28 0.33
N PHE A 21 0.93 6.16 -0.37
CA PHE A 21 0.47 5.89 -1.74
C PHE A 21 0.54 7.13 -2.62
N GLY A 22 0.66 6.90 -3.93
CA GLY A 22 0.70 7.96 -4.93
C GLY A 22 -0.69 8.52 -5.24
N LEU A 23 -0.74 9.79 -5.60
CA LEU A 23 -1.94 10.52 -6.00
C LEU A 23 -1.80 11.00 -7.45
N LYS A 24 -2.93 11.26 -8.12
CA LYS A 24 -3.00 11.79 -9.49
C LYS A 24 -3.89 13.03 -9.52
N GLY A 25 -3.57 13.99 -10.39
CA GLY A 25 -4.42 15.16 -10.65
C GLY A 25 -4.30 16.30 -9.63
N MET A 26 -3.30 16.28 -8.74
CA MET A 26 -3.00 17.42 -7.87
C MET A 26 -2.08 18.40 -8.58
N THR A 27 -2.52 19.63 -8.77
CA THR A 27 -1.72 20.68 -9.46
C THR A 27 -1.30 21.83 -8.54
N CYS A 28 -1.75 21.85 -7.28
CA CYS A 28 -1.50 22.95 -6.35
C CYS A 28 -1.54 22.51 -4.87
N ALA A 29 -0.89 23.27 -3.98
CA ALA A 29 -0.91 23.06 -2.53
C ALA A 29 -2.33 23.07 -1.94
N SER A 30 -3.26 23.84 -2.51
CA SER A 30 -4.67 23.84 -2.09
C SER A 30 -5.36 22.50 -2.34
N CYS A 31 -5.00 21.79 -3.42
CA CYS A 31 -5.50 20.45 -3.70
C CYS A 31 -5.01 19.44 -2.65
N ALA A 32 -3.73 19.51 -2.30
CA ALA A 32 -3.15 18.67 -1.25
C ALA A 32 -3.84 18.87 0.11
N ASN A 33 -4.12 20.13 0.49
CA ASN A 33 -4.85 20.44 1.72
C ASN A 33 -6.28 19.87 1.72
N ARG A 34 -6.96 19.89 0.57
CA ARG A 34 -8.32 19.33 0.43
C ARG A 34 -8.31 17.82 0.63
N ILE A 35 -7.39 17.11 -0.01
CA ILE A 35 -7.24 15.66 0.14
C ILE A 35 -6.84 15.30 1.57
N GLN A 36 -5.86 15.99 2.14
CA GLN A 36 -5.42 15.78 3.52
C GLN A 36 -6.59 15.93 4.51
N SER A 37 -7.41 16.97 4.33
CA SER A 37 -8.58 17.22 5.17
C SER A 37 -9.67 16.18 4.99
N GLY A 38 -9.85 15.63 3.78
CA GLY A 38 -10.75 14.52 3.52
C GLY A 38 -10.31 13.24 4.20
N LEU A 39 -9.04 12.85 4.03
CA LEU A 39 -8.48 11.63 4.63
C LEU A 39 -8.55 11.64 6.16
N ARG A 40 -8.31 12.79 6.80
CA ARG A 40 -8.44 12.94 8.27
C ARG A 40 -9.85 12.72 8.80
N LYS A 41 -10.88 12.82 7.97
CA LYS A 41 -12.28 12.60 8.36
C LYS A 41 -12.70 11.14 8.27
N VAL A 42 -11.87 10.27 7.70
CA VAL A 42 -12.16 8.84 7.62
C VAL A 42 -12.08 8.24 9.02
N PRO A 43 -13.13 7.53 9.49
CA PRO A 43 -13.10 6.84 10.78
C PRO A 43 -11.87 5.93 10.91
N GLY A 44 -11.18 5.97 12.05
CA GLY A 44 -9.97 5.19 12.27
C GLY A 44 -8.67 5.85 11.78
N VAL A 45 -8.71 6.97 11.03
CA VAL A 45 -7.51 7.72 10.68
C VAL A 45 -7.05 8.58 11.86
N GLN A 46 -5.78 8.44 12.24
CA GLN A 46 -5.14 9.23 13.29
C GLN A 46 -4.34 10.39 12.72
N GLU A 47 -3.68 10.17 11.59
CA GLU A 47 -2.88 11.19 10.92
C GLU A 47 -2.99 11.02 9.40
N ALA A 48 -3.07 12.13 8.67
CA ALA A 48 -2.84 12.15 7.23
C ALA A 48 -2.01 13.38 6.86
N VAL A 49 -1.02 13.15 6.00
CA VAL A 49 -0.12 14.16 5.42
C VAL A 49 -0.09 13.96 3.92
N VAL A 50 -0.25 15.04 3.16
CA VAL A 50 -0.14 15.02 1.71
C VAL A 50 0.99 15.94 1.27
N ASN A 51 1.90 15.41 0.46
CA ASN A 51 2.98 16.17 -0.14
C ASN A 51 2.69 16.37 -1.63
N PHE A 52 2.42 17.62 -2.03
CA PHE A 52 2.12 17.96 -3.42
C PHE A 52 3.35 17.81 -4.33
N ALA A 53 4.55 18.11 -3.82
CA ALA A 53 5.77 18.08 -4.62
C ALA A 53 6.18 16.65 -5.00
N THR A 54 5.83 15.67 -4.17
CA THR A 54 6.09 14.25 -4.43
C THR A 54 4.83 13.47 -4.83
N GLU A 55 3.68 14.15 -4.94
CA GLU A 55 2.37 13.56 -5.23
C GLU A 55 2.01 12.34 -4.36
N LYS A 56 2.32 12.41 -3.06
CA LYS A 56 2.14 11.28 -2.14
C LYS A 56 1.27 11.65 -0.95
N ALA A 57 0.40 10.72 -0.56
CA ALA A 57 -0.26 10.74 0.74
C ALA A 57 0.42 9.74 1.67
N THR A 58 0.54 10.10 2.93
CA THR A 58 0.90 9.19 4.03
C THR A 58 -0.20 9.24 5.08
N VAL A 59 -0.77 8.09 5.40
CA VAL A 59 -1.90 7.95 6.32
C VAL A 59 -1.53 6.96 7.42
N THR A 60 -1.78 7.36 8.66
CA THR A 60 -1.64 6.53 9.86
C THR A 60 -3.05 6.24 10.39
N PHE A 61 -3.44 4.96 10.47
CA PHE A 61 -4.82 4.56 10.73
C PHE A 61 -4.93 3.22 11.47
N ASP A 62 -6.10 2.95 12.04
CA ASP A 62 -6.49 1.65 12.57
C ASP A 62 -7.01 0.74 11.43
N PRO A 63 -6.31 -0.36 11.10
CA PRO A 63 -6.70 -1.28 10.03
C PRO A 63 -7.99 -2.05 10.32
N ALA A 64 -8.52 -2.02 11.55
CA ALA A 64 -9.83 -2.57 11.88
C ALA A 64 -10.98 -1.63 11.47
N GLN A 65 -10.70 -0.34 11.25
CA GLN A 65 -11.72 0.69 10.98
C GLN A 65 -11.63 1.27 9.57
N ALA A 66 -10.43 1.37 9.01
CA ALA A 66 -10.20 1.89 7.68
C ALA A 66 -9.22 1.01 6.90
N GLY A 67 -9.22 1.16 5.58
CA GLY A 67 -8.31 0.47 4.69
C GLY A 67 -8.04 1.25 3.41
N PRO A 68 -7.13 0.74 2.56
CA PRO A 68 -6.71 1.38 1.31
C PRO A 68 -7.88 1.82 0.41
N GLU A 69 -8.91 0.98 0.28
CA GLU A 69 -10.12 1.26 -0.50
C GLU A 69 -10.90 2.48 0.02
N ALA A 70 -10.97 2.69 1.35
CA ALA A 70 -11.64 3.84 1.92
C ALA A 70 -10.91 5.15 1.56
N PHE A 71 -9.58 5.13 1.58
CA PHE A 71 -8.77 6.30 1.20
C PHE A 71 -8.90 6.60 -0.29
N ARG A 72 -8.88 5.58 -1.13
CA ARG A 72 -9.13 5.70 -2.57
C ARG A 72 -10.45 6.39 -2.85
N ARG A 73 -11.55 5.89 -2.26
CA ARG A 73 -12.89 6.46 -2.44
C ARG A 73 -12.94 7.94 -2.05
N VAL A 74 -12.39 8.30 -0.89
CA VAL A 74 -12.37 9.71 -0.46
C VAL A 74 -11.57 10.60 -1.43
N VAL A 75 -10.45 10.12 -1.95
CA VAL A 75 -9.65 10.86 -2.93
C VAL A 75 -10.43 11.05 -4.23
N GLU A 76 -11.09 9.99 -4.71
CA GLU A 76 -11.93 9.99 -5.92
C GLU A 76 -13.16 10.90 -5.77
N ASP A 77 -13.86 10.85 -4.63
CA ASP A 77 -15.01 11.71 -4.30
C ASP A 77 -14.63 13.19 -4.25
N LEU A 78 -13.37 13.50 -3.96
CA LEU A 78 -12.84 14.86 -4.00
C LEU A 78 -12.40 15.31 -5.40
N GLY A 79 -12.49 14.44 -6.41
CA GLY A 79 -12.16 14.70 -7.80
C GLY A 79 -10.71 14.43 -8.18
N TYR A 80 -9.99 13.61 -7.40
CA TYR A 80 -8.58 13.26 -7.63
C TYR A 80 -8.41 11.77 -7.88
N GLY A 81 -7.27 11.36 -8.41
CA GLY A 81 -6.95 9.95 -8.60
C GLY A 81 -5.97 9.42 -7.56
N VAL A 82 -5.94 8.10 -7.41
CA VAL A 82 -4.88 7.36 -6.73
C VAL A 82 -4.04 6.64 -7.76
N VAL A 83 -2.74 6.52 -7.53
CA VAL A 83 -1.88 5.64 -8.32
C VAL A 83 -2.06 4.21 -7.81
N ASP A 84 -2.77 3.39 -8.57
CA ASP A 84 -2.88 1.95 -8.38
C ASP A 84 -2.12 1.19 -9.47
N GLY A 85 -1.77 -0.05 -9.16
CA GLY A 85 -1.15 -1.02 -10.06
C GLY A 85 -1.87 -2.35 -9.99
N SER A 86 -1.72 -3.15 -11.04
CA SER A 86 -2.26 -4.51 -11.11
C SER A 86 -1.14 -5.50 -11.41
N VAL A 87 -1.14 -6.64 -10.75
CA VAL A 87 -0.19 -7.72 -11.03
C VAL A 87 -0.91 -9.05 -11.04
N LYS A 88 -0.53 -9.90 -12.02
CA LYS A 88 -0.95 -11.29 -12.07
C LYS A 88 0.15 -12.17 -11.50
N LEU A 89 -0.16 -12.92 -10.45
CA LEU A 89 0.73 -13.90 -9.84
C LEU A 89 0.31 -15.30 -10.28
N SER A 90 1.24 -16.10 -10.78
CA SER A 90 1.11 -17.55 -10.89
C SER A 90 1.46 -18.19 -9.55
N LEU A 91 0.59 -19.04 -9.04
CA LEU A 91 0.70 -19.71 -7.75
C LEU A 91 1.08 -21.18 -7.95
N VAL A 92 1.93 -21.71 -7.07
CA VAL A 92 2.36 -23.11 -7.11
C VAL A 92 2.22 -23.73 -5.71
N GLY A 93 1.81 -25.00 -5.67
CA GLY A 93 1.68 -25.79 -4.43
C GLY A 93 0.28 -25.76 -3.79
N MET A 94 -0.70 -25.10 -4.41
CA MET A 94 -2.08 -25.11 -3.94
C MET A 94 -2.84 -26.30 -4.54
N THR A 95 -3.38 -27.16 -3.68
CA THR A 95 -4.01 -28.43 -4.09
C THR A 95 -5.54 -28.44 -3.95
N CYS A 96 -6.12 -27.40 -3.35
CA CYS A 96 -7.58 -27.29 -3.21
C CYS A 96 -8.06 -25.82 -3.13
N GLN A 97 -9.37 -25.65 -3.31
CA GLN A 97 -10.03 -24.34 -3.20
C GLN A 97 -9.81 -23.67 -1.83
N ALA A 98 -9.66 -24.45 -0.76
CA ALA A 98 -9.38 -23.90 0.57
C ALA A 98 -7.98 -23.26 0.66
N CYS A 99 -7.00 -23.77 -0.08
CA CYS A 99 -5.67 -23.15 -0.20
C CYS A 99 -5.76 -21.81 -0.92
N ALA A 100 -6.50 -21.75 -2.05
CA ALA A 100 -6.72 -20.51 -2.78
C ALA A 100 -7.36 -19.43 -1.88
N GLN A 101 -8.38 -19.80 -1.12
CA GLN A 101 -9.05 -18.91 -0.16
C GLN A 101 -8.14 -18.41 0.97
N ARG A 102 -7.18 -19.24 1.43
CA ARG A 102 -6.18 -18.80 2.42
C ARG A 102 -5.21 -17.78 1.83
N ILE A 103 -4.72 -18.03 0.62
CA ILE A 103 -3.84 -17.11 -0.10
C ILE A 103 -4.55 -15.77 -0.36
N GLU A 104 -5.78 -15.82 -0.87
CA GLU A 104 -6.61 -14.63 -1.14
C GLU A 104 -6.78 -13.76 0.11
N ARG A 105 -7.18 -14.36 1.23
CA ARG A 105 -7.32 -13.63 2.51
C ARG A 105 -5.99 -13.02 2.96
N LYS A 106 -4.89 -13.74 2.82
CA LYS A 106 -3.56 -13.24 3.22
C LYS A 106 -3.11 -12.05 2.37
N LEU A 107 -3.35 -12.09 1.05
CA LEU A 107 -3.04 -10.99 0.14
C LEU A 107 -3.90 -9.76 0.44
N ASN A 108 -5.21 -9.93 0.65
CA ASN A 108 -6.11 -8.82 1.01
C ASN A 108 -5.80 -8.19 2.39
N GLN A 109 -5.06 -8.87 3.26
CA GLN A 109 -4.61 -8.32 4.54
C GLN A 109 -3.32 -7.50 4.43
N LEU A 110 -2.64 -7.50 3.29
CA LEU A 110 -1.41 -6.73 3.13
C LEU A 110 -1.74 -5.22 3.08
N PRO A 111 -1.05 -4.39 3.88
CA PRO A 111 -1.23 -2.94 3.82
C PRO A 111 -0.94 -2.42 2.41
N GLY A 112 -1.96 -1.88 1.74
CA GLY A 112 -1.84 -1.34 0.39
C GLY A 112 -2.35 -2.23 -0.73
N VAL A 113 -2.81 -3.45 -0.43
CA VAL A 113 -3.66 -4.20 -1.37
C VAL A 113 -5.06 -3.60 -1.34
N LEU A 114 -5.58 -3.27 -2.52
CA LEU A 114 -6.95 -2.80 -2.72
C LEU A 114 -7.90 -3.99 -2.85
N GLU A 115 -7.48 -4.97 -3.66
CA GLU A 115 -8.25 -6.18 -3.94
C GLU A 115 -7.30 -7.27 -4.41
N ALA A 116 -7.45 -8.49 -3.89
CA ALA A 116 -6.83 -9.69 -4.43
C ALA A 116 -7.89 -10.76 -4.65
N THR A 117 -7.86 -11.38 -5.84
CA THR A 117 -8.75 -12.48 -6.21
C THR A 117 -7.92 -13.65 -6.71
N VAL A 118 -8.20 -14.85 -6.20
CA VAL A 118 -7.48 -16.08 -6.57
C VAL A 118 -8.39 -17.01 -7.37
N ASN A 119 -7.92 -17.41 -8.54
CA ASN A 119 -8.54 -18.45 -9.34
C ASN A 119 -7.78 -19.77 -9.16
N PHE A 120 -8.41 -20.73 -8.48
CA PHE A 120 -7.83 -22.05 -8.25
C PHE A 120 -7.60 -22.84 -9.54
N ALA A 121 -8.59 -22.86 -10.44
CA ALA A 121 -8.51 -23.61 -11.70
C ALA A 121 -7.42 -23.09 -12.64
N ALA A 122 -7.15 -21.78 -12.61
CA ALA A 122 -6.12 -21.15 -13.42
C ALA A 122 -4.78 -20.98 -12.69
N GLU A 123 -4.69 -21.39 -11.43
CA GLU A 123 -3.50 -21.23 -10.56
C GLU A 123 -2.93 -19.81 -10.56
N THR A 124 -3.83 -18.81 -10.53
CA THR A 124 -3.42 -17.39 -10.62
C THR A 124 -4.14 -16.53 -9.60
N ALA A 125 -3.42 -15.53 -9.05
CA ALA A 125 -4.00 -14.41 -8.34
C ALA A 125 -3.93 -13.14 -9.21
N LEU A 126 -5.00 -12.36 -9.22
CA LEU A 126 -4.99 -10.98 -9.72
C LEU A 126 -5.01 -10.06 -8.51
N VAL A 127 -4.04 -9.17 -8.40
CA VAL A 127 -3.90 -8.26 -7.26
C VAL A 127 -3.87 -6.82 -7.75
N ARG A 128 -4.83 -6.02 -7.30
CA ARG A 128 -4.80 -4.56 -7.38
C ARG A 128 -4.24 -3.99 -6.09
N TYR A 129 -3.27 -3.11 -6.22
CA TYR A 129 -2.50 -2.60 -5.11
C TYR A 129 -2.07 -1.16 -5.31
N LEU A 130 -1.57 -0.53 -4.26
CA LEU A 130 -1.01 0.81 -4.26
C LEU A 130 0.52 0.74 -4.35
N PRO A 131 1.13 1.07 -5.51
CA PRO A 131 2.57 1.13 -5.65
C PRO A 131 3.17 2.13 -4.65
N GLY A 132 4.20 1.70 -3.92
CA GLY A 132 4.82 2.47 -2.84
C GLY A 132 4.31 2.15 -1.44
N ALA A 133 3.17 1.45 -1.31
CA ALA A 133 2.73 0.85 -0.05
C ALA A 133 3.13 -0.63 0.07
N VAL A 134 2.92 -1.39 -1.02
CA VAL A 134 3.23 -2.82 -1.10
C VAL A 134 3.80 -3.12 -2.48
N GLY A 135 4.84 -3.96 -2.54
CA GLY A 135 5.45 -4.40 -3.78
C GLY A 135 5.16 -5.86 -4.09
N VAL A 136 5.47 -6.28 -5.32
CA VAL A 136 5.34 -7.68 -5.77
C VAL A 136 6.15 -8.62 -4.87
N ALA A 137 7.33 -8.19 -4.42
CA ALA A 137 8.17 -8.97 -3.52
C ALA A 137 7.48 -9.28 -2.17
N ASP A 138 6.75 -8.31 -1.60
CA ASP A 138 6.00 -8.48 -0.36
C ASP A 138 4.85 -9.48 -0.54
N MET A 139 4.14 -9.41 -1.67
CA MET A 139 3.08 -10.36 -2.01
C MET A 139 3.64 -11.78 -2.15
N LYS A 140 4.76 -11.95 -2.87
CA LYS A 140 5.44 -13.26 -3.00
C LYS A 140 5.88 -13.79 -1.64
N LYS A 141 6.42 -12.93 -0.78
CA LYS A 141 6.80 -13.30 0.60
C LYS A 141 5.58 -13.74 1.41
N ALA A 142 4.48 -13.01 1.34
CA ALA A 142 3.25 -13.35 2.06
C ALA A 142 2.66 -14.70 1.62
N VAL A 143 2.75 -15.03 0.33
CA VAL A 143 2.39 -16.35 -0.21
C VAL A 143 3.36 -17.43 0.29
N LYS A 144 4.66 -17.14 0.30
CA LYS A 144 5.71 -18.03 0.81
C LYS A 144 5.56 -18.36 2.29
N ASP A 145 5.17 -17.39 3.11
CA ASP A 145 4.94 -17.59 4.54
C ASP A 145 3.76 -18.54 4.83
N LEU A 146 2.89 -18.79 3.83
CA LEU A 146 1.84 -19.80 3.90
C LEU A 146 2.28 -21.19 3.39
N GLY A 147 3.50 -21.32 2.88
CA GLY A 147 4.04 -22.56 2.31
C GLY A 147 3.78 -22.76 0.82
N TYR A 148 3.43 -21.70 0.09
CA TYR A 148 3.18 -21.74 -1.36
C TYR A 148 4.23 -20.90 -2.11
N GLU A 149 4.32 -21.08 -3.43
CA GLU A 149 5.18 -20.22 -4.25
C GLU A 149 4.34 -19.32 -5.15
N ALA A 150 4.84 -18.11 -5.42
CA ALA A 150 4.21 -17.16 -6.33
C ALA A 150 5.27 -16.60 -7.28
N PHE A 151 4.90 -16.43 -8.55
CA PHE A 151 5.71 -15.83 -9.60
C PHE A 151 4.89 -14.75 -10.30
N ALA A 152 5.43 -13.55 -10.47
CA ALA A 152 4.74 -12.56 -11.29
C ALA A 152 4.81 -13.00 -12.75
N LYS A 153 3.66 -12.99 -13.43
CA LYS A 153 3.62 -13.02 -14.89
C LYS A 153 3.66 -11.57 -15.34
N ASP A 154 4.81 -11.16 -15.86
CA ASP A 154 5.06 -9.80 -16.32
C ASP A 154 4.00 -9.34 -17.31
N GLU A 155 3.47 -8.14 -17.07
CA GLU A 155 3.10 -7.14 -18.09
C GLU A 155 3.20 -5.69 -17.52
N GLU A 156 3.67 -5.41 -16.29
CA GLU A 156 3.74 -4.01 -15.77
C GLU A 156 4.60 -3.82 -14.50
N GLY A 157 5.69 -4.58 -14.35
CA GLY A 157 6.65 -4.45 -13.24
C GLY A 157 7.72 -3.35 -13.40
N ALA A 158 7.53 -2.39 -14.30
CA ALA A 158 8.55 -1.40 -14.66
C ALA A 158 8.89 -0.39 -13.55
N ALA A 159 8.00 -0.20 -12.56
CA ALA A 159 8.20 0.81 -11.50
C ALA A 159 9.14 0.35 -10.36
N ASP A 160 9.14 -0.94 -10.02
CA ASP A 160 9.98 -1.47 -8.93
C ASP A 160 11.43 -1.73 -9.39
N ALA A 161 11.61 -2.16 -10.64
CA ALA A 161 12.94 -2.37 -11.23
C ALA A 161 13.75 -1.05 -11.31
N GLU A 162 13.10 0.06 -11.68
CA GLU A 162 13.70 1.40 -11.74
C GLU A 162 14.17 1.87 -10.35
N LYS A 163 13.36 1.58 -9.32
CA LYS A 163 13.62 2.03 -7.94
C LYS A 163 14.77 1.27 -7.30
N GLU A 164 14.79 -0.06 -7.45
CA GLU A 164 15.92 -0.89 -7.03
C GLU A 164 17.21 -0.60 -7.83
N ALA A 165 17.11 -0.30 -9.12
CA ALA A 165 18.26 0.11 -9.91
C ALA A 165 18.87 1.41 -9.37
N ARG A 166 18.03 2.41 -9.08
CA ARG A 166 18.46 3.71 -8.54
C ARG A 166 19.10 3.59 -7.15
N GLU A 167 18.57 2.73 -6.30
CA GLU A 167 19.16 2.45 -4.97
C GLU A 167 20.49 1.71 -5.08
N ARG A 168 20.63 0.76 -6.02
CA ARG A 168 21.90 0.07 -6.31
C ARG A 168 22.96 1.03 -6.85
N GLU A 169 22.58 2.00 -7.67
CA GLU A 169 23.48 3.04 -8.17
C GLU A 169 23.96 3.99 -7.06
N MET A 170 23.05 4.51 -6.22
CA MET A 170 23.43 5.36 -5.09
C MET A 170 24.38 4.65 -4.11
N LYS A 171 24.11 3.36 -3.82
CA LYS A 171 24.96 2.57 -2.93
C LYS A 171 26.35 2.28 -3.53
N ARG A 172 26.44 2.16 -4.86
CA ARG A 172 27.72 2.04 -5.58
C ARG A 172 28.52 3.35 -5.53
N GLN A 173 27.88 4.50 -5.74
CA GLN A 173 28.56 5.79 -5.67
C GLN A 173 29.07 6.11 -4.26
N TRP A 174 28.29 5.81 -3.22
CA TRP A 174 28.74 6.01 -1.83
C TRP A 174 29.99 5.20 -1.48
N ARG A 175 30.13 3.98 -2.02
CA ARG A 175 31.26 3.08 -1.74
C ARG A 175 32.55 3.44 -2.48
N LEU A 176 32.49 4.34 -3.45
CA LEU A 176 33.66 4.79 -4.24
C LEU A 176 34.20 6.15 -3.77
N SER A 177 33.43 6.88 -2.96
CA SER A 177 33.77 8.23 -2.47
C SER A 177 34.16 8.27 -0.98
N GLY A 178 34.43 7.12 -0.36
CA GLY A 178 34.99 6.99 0.99
C GLY A 178 36.21 6.09 0.96
#